data_AF-A0A6B2Z903-F1
#
_entry.id   AF-A0A6B2Z903-F1
#
_cell.length_a   1.000
_cell.length_b   1.000
_cell.length_c   1.000
_cell.angle_alpha   90.00
_cell.angle_beta   90.00
_cell.angle_gamma   90.00
#
_symmetry.space_group_name_H-M   'P 1'
#
loop_
_entity.id
_entity.type
_entity.pdbx_description
1 polymer ?
#
loop_
_entity_poly.entity_id
_entity_poly.type
_entity_poly.pdbx_seq_one_letter_code
_entity_poly.pdbx_strand_id
1 'polypeptide(L)'
;MTTPQRIQRRRTKGWRAPEGAVYVGRGSRYGNPTRIVYRPDTGGWHAEHDNGGGIGTFPTAAEGRRFAADAFRAHLALDPALADRARRELAGRDLMCWCPLPEPGQPDHCHAAVLLALANRPAPAAG
;
A
#
# COMPACT_ATOMS: atom_id res chain seq x y z
N MET A 1 13.23 -0.85 20.58
CA MET A 1 12.10 -0.26 19.85
C MET A 1 11.50 -1.35 18.98
N THR A 2 10.17 -1.49 18.93
CA THR A 2 9.49 -2.47 18.07
C THR A 2 9.63 -2.06 16.60
N THR A 3 9.77 -3.04 15.71
CA THR A 3 9.83 -2.78 14.26
C THR A 3 8.43 -2.37 13.78
N PRO A 4 8.27 -1.25 13.06
CA PRO A 4 6.97 -0.83 12.54
C PRO A 4 6.29 -1.90 11.69
N GLN A 5 4.99 -2.06 11.88
CA GLN A 5 4.19 -3.12 11.27
C GLN A 5 3.11 -2.59 10.33
N ARG A 6 2.70 -3.44 9.39
CA ARG A 6 1.50 -3.19 8.61
C ARG A 6 0.29 -3.70 9.37
N ILE A 7 -0.73 -2.87 9.44
CA ILE A 7 -2.01 -3.20 10.06
C ILE A 7 -3.10 -3.19 8.97
N GLN A 8 -3.92 -4.24 8.94
CA GLN A 8 -5.16 -4.19 8.17
C GLN A 8 -6.19 -3.37 8.94
N ARG A 9 -6.63 -2.25 8.37
CA ARG A 9 -7.75 -1.46 8.87
C ARG A 9 -9.04 -2.27 8.75
N ARG A 10 -9.88 -2.24 9.79
CA ARG A 10 -11.16 -2.95 9.83
C ARG A 10 -12.31 -1.99 10.16
N ARG A 11 -13.52 -2.31 9.71
CA ARG A 11 -14.77 -1.59 10.09
C ARG A 11 -15.68 -2.45 10.97
N THR A 12 -15.14 -3.52 11.55
CA THR A 12 -15.88 -4.39 12.47
C THR A 12 -16.21 -3.63 13.76
N LYS A 13 -17.42 -3.85 14.30
CA LYS A 13 -17.86 -3.22 15.56
C LYS A 13 -16.81 -3.44 16.66
N GLY A 14 -16.49 -2.36 17.39
CA GLY A 14 -15.50 -2.38 18.48
C GLY A 14 -14.03 -2.25 18.03
N TRP A 15 -13.72 -2.36 16.74
CA TRP A 15 -12.35 -2.14 16.27
C TRP A 15 -11.94 -0.67 16.44
N ARG A 16 -10.70 -0.48 16.90
CA ARG A 16 -10.04 0.81 17.03
C ARG A 16 -8.65 0.70 16.39
N ALA A 17 -8.24 1.76 15.72
CA ALA A 17 -6.86 1.85 15.25
C ALA A 17 -5.92 1.81 16.47
N PRO A 18 -4.81 1.05 16.41
CA PRO A 18 -3.77 1.14 17.42
C PRO A 18 -3.24 2.57 17.54
N GLU A 19 -2.81 2.94 18.74
CA GLU A 19 -2.25 4.25 19.00
C GLU A 19 -1.02 4.50 18.12
N GLY A 20 -0.91 5.70 17.55
CA GLY A 20 0.21 6.08 16.68
C GLY A 20 0.18 5.49 15.26
N ALA A 21 -0.69 4.52 14.96
CA ALA A 21 -0.79 3.95 13.61
C ALA A 21 -1.34 4.98 12.60
N VAL A 22 -0.67 5.11 11.45
CA VAL A 22 -1.01 6.09 10.41
C VAL A 22 -1.83 5.43 9.31
N TYR A 23 -2.99 6.01 8.99
CA TYR A 23 -3.78 5.58 7.84
C TYR A 23 -3.18 6.09 6.52
N VAL A 24 -2.83 5.15 5.63
CA VAL A 24 -2.24 5.45 4.32
C VAL A 24 -3.13 5.00 3.16
N GLY A 25 -4.38 4.58 3.42
CA GLY A 25 -5.29 4.12 2.37
C GLY A 25 -5.86 5.24 1.49
N ARG A 26 -6.85 4.89 0.65
CA ARG A 26 -7.54 5.80 -0.27
C ARG A 26 -8.06 7.06 0.44
N GLY A 27 -7.90 8.21 -0.19
CA GLY A 27 -8.24 9.53 0.37
C GLY A 27 -7.15 10.13 1.27
N SER A 28 -6.08 9.39 1.58
CA SER A 28 -4.87 9.97 2.17
C SER A 28 -3.89 10.40 1.08
N ARG A 29 -2.94 11.28 1.44
CA ARG A 29 -1.82 11.66 0.57
C ARG A 29 -0.89 10.50 0.18
N TYR A 30 -0.98 9.38 0.91
CA TYR A 30 -0.16 8.18 0.72
C TYR A 30 -0.96 7.03 0.08
N GLY A 31 -2.17 7.31 -0.40
CA GLY A 31 -3.03 6.33 -1.05
C GLY A 31 -2.43 5.83 -2.36
N ASN A 32 -2.60 4.54 -2.65
CA ASN A 32 -2.27 4.00 -3.96
C ASN A 32 -3.26 4.55 -5.02
N PRO A 33 -2.78 5.26 -6.07
CA PRO A 33 -3.64 5.76 -7.13
C PRO A 33 -4.18 4.64 -8.03
N THR A 34 -3.60 3.44 -7.97
CA THR A 34 -4.11 2.24 -8.65
C THR A 34 -5.04 1.46 -7.73
N ARG A 35 -6.33 1.37 -8.08
CA ARG A 35 -7.32 0.51 -7.39
C ARG A 35 -7.54 -0.80 -8.13
N ILE A 36 -7.79 -1.85 -7.35
CA ILE A 36 -8.18 -3.16 -7.84
C ILE A 36 -9.67 -3.36 -7.56
N VAL A 37 -10.44 -3.52 -8.63
CA VAL A 37 -11.91 -3.63 -8.58
C VAL A 37 -12.34 -4.91 -9.28
N TYR A 38 -13.23 -5.68 -8.66
CA TYR A 38 -13.84 -6.83 -9.32
C TYR A 38 -14.98 -6.38 -10.23
N ARG A 39 -14.99 -6.90 -11.46
CA ARG A 39 -16.00 -6.60 -12.49
C ARG A 39 -16.74 -7.88 -12.87
N PRO A 40 -18.01 -8.05 -12.45
CA PRO A 40 -18.79 -9.26 -12.71
C PRO A 40 -19.02 -9.53 -14.20
N ASP A 41 -19.16 -8.48 -15.01
CA ASP A 41 -19.36 -8.54 -16.47
C ASP A 41 -18.21 -9.21 -17.21
N THR A 42 -16.98 -9.07 -16.71
CA THR A 42 -15.80 -9.75 -17.28
C THR A 42 -15.31 -10.92 -16.44
N GLY A 43 -15.95 -11.20 -15.29
CA GLY A 43 -15.51 -12.20 -14.31
C GLY A 43 -14.10 -11.97 -13.74
N GLY A 44 -13.56 -10.74 -13.79
CA GLY A 44 -12.14 -10.47 -13.58
C GLY A 44 -11.83 -9.29 -12.66
N TRP A 45 -10.57 -9.17 -12.24
CA TRP A 45 -10.08 -8.06 -11.43
C TRP A 45 -9.41 -7.00 -12.29
N HIS A 46 -9.85 -5.75 -12.19
CA HIS A 46 -9.37 -4.63 -13.00
C HIS A 46 -8.52 -3.70 -12.16
N ALA A 47 -7.34 -3.35 -12.66
CA ALA A 47 -6.55 -2.24 -12.16
C ALA A 47 -6.99 -0.95 -12.85
N GLU A 48 -7.45 0.01 -12.07
CA GLU A 48 -7.89 1.32 -12.57
C GLU A 48 -7.09 2.41 -11.87
N HIS A 49 -6.57 3.37 -12.63
CA HIS A 49 -5.83 4.49 -12.07
C HIS A 49 -6.76 5.67 -11.76
N ASP A 50 -6.45 6.45 -10.72
CA ASP A 50 -7.28 7.57 -10.27
C ASP A 50 -7.35 8.73 -11.29
N ASN A 51 -6.43 8.81 -12.26
CA ASN A 51 -6.51 9.76 -13.40
C ASN A 51 -7.42 9.29 -14.56
N GLY A 52 -8.09 8.15 -14.40
CA GLY A 52 -8.91 7.53 -15.42
C GLY A 52 -8.17 6.46 -16.23
N GLY A 53 -8.91 5.44 -16.66
CA GLY A 53 -8.38 4.33 -17.47
C GLY A 53 -8.15 3.04 -16.70
N GLY A 54 -8.49 1.93 -17.36
CA GLY A 54 -8.08 0.58 -16.96
C GLY A 54 -6.66 0.32 -17.44
N ILE A 55 -5.78 -0.08 -16.53
CA ILE A 55 -4.35 -0.31 -16.80
C ILE A 55 -3.94 -1.77 -16.67
N GLY A 56 -4.91 -2.67 -16.41
CA GLY A 56 -4.68 -4.11 -16.42
C GLY A 56 -5.90 -4.91 -15.96
N THR A 57 -5.95 -6.17 -16.39
CA THR A 57 -6.95 -7.16 -15.96
C THR A 57 -6.25 -8.41 -15.46
N PHE A 58 -6.73 -8.97 -14.35
CA PHE A 58 -6.09 -10.07 -13.64
C PHE A 58 -7.13 -11.16 -13.30
N PRO A 59 -6.76 -12.44 -13.41
CA PRO A 59 -7.62 -13.56 -13.03
C PRO A 59 -7.85 -13.61 -11.51
N THR A 60 -6.92 -13.10 -10.70
CA THR A 60 -7.02 -13.15 -9.24
C THR A 60 -6.83 -11.78 -8.58
N ALA A 61 -7.44 -11.62 -7.40
CA ALA A 61 -7.28 -10.42 -6.59
C ALA A 61 -5.83 -10.23 -6.13
N ALA A 62 -5.11 -11.34 -5.92
CA ALA A 62 -3.72 -11.32 -5.48
C ALA A 62 -2.79 -10.77 -6.57
N GLU A 63 -2.96 -11.21 -7.82
CA GLU A 63 -2.22 -10.68 -8.97
C GLU A 63 -2.50 -9.20 -9.21
N GLY A 64 -3.78 -8.80 -9.14
CA GLY A 64 -4.14 -7.39 -9.22
C GLY A 64 -3.47 -6.57 -8.11
N ARG A 65 -3.49 -7.03 -6.86
CA ARG A 65 -2.81 -6.34 -5.75
C ARG A 65 -1.30 -6.27 -5.95
N ARG A 66 -0.66 -7.33 -6.47
CA ARG A 66 0.76 -7.33 -6.82
C ARG A 66 1.06 -6.22 -7.83
N PHE A 67 0.31 -6.19 -8.92
CA PHE A 67 0.43 -5.15 -9.94
C PHE A 67 0.26 -3.74 -9.36
N ALA A 68 -0.79 -3.51 -8.56
CA ALA A 68 -1.02 -2.21 -7.93
C ALA A 68 0.12 -1.80 -6.98
N ALA A 69 0.70 -2.75 -6.22
CA ALA A 69 1.85 -2.47 -5.36
C ALA A 69 3.10 -2.12 -6.17
N ASP A 70 3.36 -2.80 -7.28
CA ASP A 70 4.47 -2.50 -8.18
C ASP A 70 4.29 -1.16 -8.91
N ALA A 71 3.08 -0.87 -9.40
CA ALA A 71 2.74 0.44 -9.94
C ALA A 71 2.95 1.56 -8.91
N PHE A 72 2.65 1.31 -7.63
CA PHE A 72 2.90 2.27 -6.56
C PHE A 72 4.39 2.49 -6.28
N ARG A 73 5.23 1.44 -6.39
CA ARG A 73 6.70 1.61 -6.34
C ARG A 73 7.18 2.51 -7.47
N ALA A 74 6.68 2.29 -8.68
CA ALA A 74 7.01 3.13 -9.83
C ALA A 74 6.55 4.58 -9.63
N HIS A 75 5.34 4.78 -9.09
CA HIS A 75 4.82 6.11 -8.75
C HIS A 75 5.74 6.86 -7.77
N LEU A 76 6.18 6.20 -6.69
CA LEU A 76 7.13 6.78 -5.74
C LEU A 76 8.50 7.08 -6.35
N ALA A 77 8.95 6.27 -7.32
CA ALA A 77 10.22 6.53 -8.01
C ALA A 77 10.12 7.74 -8.95
N LEU A 78 8.94 7.98 -9.52
CA LEU A 78 8.66 9.13 -10.39
C LEU A 78 8.32 10.41 -9.61
N ASP A 79 8.01 10.31 -8.31
CA ASP A 79 7.75 11.44 -7.41
C ASP A 79 8.70 11.41 -6.19
N PRO A 80 9.94 11.91 -6.35
CA PRO A 80 10.90 11.97 -5.25
C PRO A 80 10.41 12.79 -4.06
N ALA A 81 9.59 13.83 -4.29
CA ALA A 81 9.08 14.68 -3.21
C ALA A 81 8.09 13.92 -2.31
N LEU A 82 7.21 13.11 -2.90
CA LEU A 82 6.34 12.20 -2.16
C LEU A 82 7.15 11.13 -1.41
N ALA A 83 8.16 10.54 -2.06
CA ALA A 83 9.00 9.53 -1.44
C ALA A 83 9.78 10.08 -0.23
N ASP A 84 10.38 11.26 -0.36
CA ASP A 84 11.11 11.92 0.73
C ASP A 84 10.21 12.33 1.87
N ARG A 85 9.00 12.81 1.55
CA ARG A 85 7.99 13.09 2.57
C ARG A 85 7.60 11.82 3.32
N ALA A 86 7.33 10.72 2.61
CA ALA A 86 7.00 9.44 3.21
C ALA A 86 8.12 8.95 4.14
N ARG A 87 9.39 9.08 3.73
CA ARG A 87 10.54 8.74 4.59
C ARG A 87 10.54 9.52 5.90
N ARG A 88 10.30 10.83 5.86
CA ARG A 88 10.32 11.66 7.08
C ARG A 88 9.09 11.48 7.96
N GLU A 89 7.90 11.47 7.36
CA GLU A 89 6.63 11.51 8.11
C GLU A 89 6.20 10.12 8.62
N LEU A 90 6.64 9.03 7.97
CA LEU A 90 6.21 7.66 8.29
C LEU A 90 7.28 6.82 9.01
N ALA A 91 8.51 7.32 9.16
CA ALA A 91 9.57 6.62 9.88
C ALA A 91 9.14 6.25 11.31
N GLY A 92 9.37 5.00 11.69
CA GLY A 92 9.05 4.49 13.02
C GLY A 92 7.55 4.29 13.31
N ARG A 93 6.66 4.41 12.31
CA ARG A 93 5.21 4.33 12.51
C ARG A 93 4.59 3.10 11.87
N ASP A 94 3.65 2.48 12.57
CA ASP A 94 2.80 1.45 11.99
C ASP A 94 1.88 2.04 10.92
N LEU A 95 1.70 1.33 9.80
CA LEU A 95 0.91 1.82 8.67
C LEU A 95 -0.36 0.99 8.47
N MET A 96 -1.49 1.67 8.31
CA MET A 96 -2.82 1.08 8.12
C MET A 96 -3.34 1.25 6.70
N CYS A 97 -3.77 0.15 6.09
CA CYS A 97 -4.52 0.12 4.83
C CYS A 97 -5.66 -0.92 4.91
N TRP A 98 -6.62 -0.86 4.00
CA TRP A 98 -7.72 -1.83 3.90
C TRP A 98 -7.30 -3.20 3.36
N CYS A 99 -6.16 -3.30 2.65
CA CYS A 99 -5.72 -4.54 2.03
C CYS A 99 -5.56 -5.68 3.05
N PRO A 100 -6.01 -6.91 2.72
CA PRO A 100 -5.81 -8.06 3.60
C PRO A 100 -4.33 -8.29 3.88
N LEU A 101 -4.01 -8.82 5.06
CA LEU A 101 -2.68 -9.33 5.37
C LEU A 101 -2.38 -10.55 4.48
N PRO A 102 -1.11 -10.76 4.07
CA PRO A 102 -0.74 -11.99 3.39
C PRO A 102 -0.93 -13.18 4.34
N GLU A 103 -1.15 -14.35 3.78
CA GLU A 103 -1.04 -15.59 4.55
C GLU A 103 0.43 -15.79 5.02
N PRO A 104 0.67 -16.52 6.10
CA PRO A 104 2.02 -16.81 6.57
C PRO A 104 2.90 -17.37 5.43
N GLY A 105 4.07 -16.76 5.23
CA GLY A 105 5.01 -17.15 4.18
C GLY A 105 4.72 -16.58 2.78
N GLN A 106 3.61 -15.87 2.57
CA GLN A 106 3.31 -15.22 1.30
C GLN A 106 3.82 -13.77 1.23
N PRO A 107 4.14 -13.27 0.02
CA PRO A 107 4.56 -11.88 -0.16
C PRO A 107 3.44 -10.89 0.17
N ASP A 108 3.79 -9.78 0.81
CA ASP A 108 2.85 -8.71 1.15
C ASP A 108 2.65 -7.73 -0.03
N HIS A 109 1.65 -8.01 -0.86
CA HIS A 109 1.24 -7.15 -1.97
C HIS A 109 0.31 -6.03 -1.50
N CYS A 110 0.85 -5.10 -0.73
CA CYS A 110 0.15 -3.91 -0.23
C CYS A 110 1.00 -2.67 -0.40
N HIS A 111 0.39 -1.54 -0.76
CA HIS A 111 1.11 -0.28 -0.90
C HIS A 111 1.62 0.24 0.46
N ALA A 112 0.95 -0.06 1.57
CA ALA A 112 1.44 0.24 2.91
C ALA A 112 2.70 -0.56 3.25
N ALA A 113 2.88 -1.78 2.72
CA ALA A 113 4.12 -2.53 2.86
C ALA A 113 5.27 -1.86 2.07
N VAL A 114 4.97 -1.30 0.89
CA VAL A 114 5.92 -0.49 0.12
C VAL A 114 6.36 0.74 0.91
N LEU A 115 5.42 1.48 1.51
CA LEU A 115 5.72 2.66 2.34
C LEU A 115 6.51 2.31 3.60
N LEU A 116 6.17 1.21 4.29
CA LEU A 116 6.92 0.72 5.44
C LEU A 116 8.37 0.44 5.08
N ALA A 117 8.60 -0.28 3.98
CA ALA A 117 9.93 -0.58 3.51
C ALA A 117 10.69 0.69 3.08
N LEU A 118 10.01 1.65 2.45
CA LEU A 118 10.60 2.92 2.06
C LEU A 118 11.03 3.76 3.27
N ALA A 119 10.15 3.88 4.27
CA ALA A 119 10.34 4.77 5.41
C ALA A 119 11.29 4.23 6.48
N ASN A 120 11.48 2.91 6.53
CA ASN A 120 12.29 2.24 7.56
C ASN A 120 13.52 1.51 7.00
N ARG A 121 13.86 1.69 5.71
CA ARG A 121 15.15 1.23 5.20
C ARG A 121 16.27 2.11 5.77
N PRO A 122 17.36 1.54 6.31
CA PRO A 122 18.50 2.35 6.71
C PRO A 122 18.99 3.16 5.50
N ALA A 123 19.31 4.44 5.71
CA ALA A 123 19.95 5.24 4.67
C ALA A 123 21.21 4.50 4.19
N PRO A 124 21.54 4.55 2.89
CA PRO A 124 22.83 4.03 2.45
C PRO A 124 23.91 4.70 3.29
N ALA A 125 24.83 3.91 3.84
CA ALA A 125 25.97 4.45 4.59
C ALA A 125 26.64 5.50 3.70
N ALA A 126 26.74 6.73 4.20
CA ALA A 126 27.56 7.74 3.55
C ALA A 126 29.01 7.22 3.60
N GLY A 127 29.53 6.83 2.44
CA GLY A 127 30.96 6.59 2.24
C GLY A 127 31.71 7.89 2.06
#